data_AF-A0A167NWG6-F1
#
_entry.id   AF-A0A167NWG6-F1
#
_cell.length_a   1.000
_cell.length_b   1.000
_cell.length_c   1.000
_cell.angle_alpha   90.00
_cell.angle_beta   90.00
_cell.angle_gamma   90.00
#
_symmetry.space_group_name_H-M   'P 1'
#
loop_
_entity.id
_entity.type
_entity.pdbx_description
1 polymer ?
#
loop_
_entity_poly.entity_id
_entity_poly.type
_entity_poly.pdbx_seq_one_letter_code
_entity_poly.pdbx_strand_id
1 'polypeptide(L)'
;MGPIENELARHSFSTNTIQDDMLSFMIINPLNEIGNSMEDSNGKWTVKSFTGEAQWYQVNVSNNLIQNCTCPNFASRQIPCKHTHLLKRFIGLDFAYTVQRENNHLQLQRSLASEHEVAVVNEEVENETNTVVVGGRNNSVWLQRIMAQNTTLHHQREDLEQLMDVPGIDEAELQVISGLLGEAMNRIDTLRNANSSCFRNLNTQR
;
A
#
# COMPACT_ATOMS: atom_id res chain seq x y z
N MET A 1 -1.98 -19.90 6.77
CA MET A 1 -1.87 -19.29 5.44
C MET A 1 -2.32 -20.31 4.40
N GLY A 2 -3.21 -19.90 3.49
CA GLY A 2 -3.64 -20.74 2.38
C GLY A 2 -2.55 -20.90 1.30
N PRO A 3 -2.70 -21.86 0.37
CA PRO A 3 -1.72 -22.13 -0.69
C PRO A 3 -1.38 -20.90 -1.55
N ILE A 4 -2.39 -20.08 -1.85
CA ILE A 4 -2.24 -18.84 -2.64
C ILE A 4 -1.49 -17.76 -1.85
N GLU A 5 -1.75 -17.64 -0.54
CA GLU A 5 -1.10 -16.64 0.32
C GLU A 5 0.40 -16.94 0.49
N ASN A 6 0.73 -18.22 0.62
CA ASN A 6 2.12 -18.66 0.67
C ASN A 6 2.84 -18.36 -0.66
N GLU A 7 2.19 -18.58 -1.81
CA GLU A 7 2.76 -18.26 -3.12
C GLU A 7 3.00 -16.75 -3.31
N LEU A 8 2.03 -15.91 -2.93
CA LEU A 8 2.16 -14.45 -2.96
C LEU A 8 3.28 -13.95 -2.02
N ALA A 9 3.37 -14.52 -0.82
CA ALA A 9 4.45 -14.21 0.12
C ALA A 9 5.82 -14.57 -0.47
N ARG A 10 5.93 -15.73 -1.14
CA ARG A 10 7.17 -16.13 -1.83
C ARG A 10 7.51 -15.21 -2.99
N HIS A 11 6.52 -14.78 -3.77
CA HIS A 11 6.74 -13.80 -4.86
C HIS A 11 7.26 -12.47 -4.31
N SER A 12 6.64 -11.94 -3.26
CA SER A 12 7.09 -10.71 -2.60
C SER A 12 8.49 -10.86 -1.99
N PHE A 13 8.78 -12.01 -1.40
CA PHE A 13 10.09 -12.28 -0.81
C PHE A 13 11.18 -12.31 -1.89
N SER A 14 10.95 -13.03 -2.99
CA SER A 14 11.91 -13.09 -4.12
C SER A 14 12.17 -11.72 -4.77
N THR A 15 11.18 -10.83 -4.80
CA THR A 15 11.39 -9.47 -5.30
C THR A 15 12.12 -8.60 -4.30
N ASN A 16 11.92 -8.84 -3.00
CA ASN A 16 12.57 -8.06 -1.95
C ASN A 16 14.05 -8.40 -1.74
N THR A 17 14.50 -9.55 -2.23
CA THR A 17 15.91 -9.95 -2.21
C THR A 17 16.74 -9.32 -3.33
N ILE A 18 16.11 -8.62 -4.29
CA ILE A 18 16.82 -7.87 -5.34
C ILE A 18 17.37 -6.58 -4.72
N GLN A 19 18.63 -6.27 -5.01
CA GLN A 19 19.29 -5.04 -4.56
C GLN A 19 18.69 -3.82 -5.28
N ASP A 20 18.60 -2.69 -4.58
CA ASP A 20 17.87 -1.51 -5.09
C ASP A 20 18.55 -0.87 -6.31
N ASP A 21 19.88 -0.97 -6.42
CA ASP A 21 20.66 -0.55 -7.59
C ASP A 21 20.32 -1.36 -8.85
N MET A 22 19.94 -2.62 -8.69
CA MET A 22 19.53 -3.51 -9.78
C MET A 22 18.08 -3.30 -10.21
N LEU A 23 17.23 -2.67 -9.40
CA LEU A 23 15.81 -2.46 -9.72
C LEU A 23 15.64 -1.60 -10.97
N SER A 24 16.42 -0.53 -11.09
CA SER A 24 16.35 0.41 -12.22
C SER A 24 16.72 -0.24 -13.56
N PHE A 25 17.53 -1.30 -13.56
CA PHE A 25 17.89 -2.05 -14.76
C PHE A 25 16.88 -3.14 -15.14
N MET A 26 15.97 -3.49 -14.23
CA MET A 26 14.95 -4.52 -14.44
C MET A 26 13.59 -3.94 -14.86
N ILE A 27 13.45 -2.61 -14.88
CA ILE A 27 12.20 -1.91 -15.15
C ILE A 27 12.44 -0.82 -16.18
N ILE A 28 11.61 -0.81 -17.22
CA ILE A 28 11.54 0.25 -18.22
C ILE A 28 10.19 0.93 -18.07
N ASN A 29 10.19 2.26 -18.03
CA ASN A 29 8.98 3.04 -17.85
C ASN A 29 8.08 2.99 -19.12
N PRO A 30 6.83 3.48 -19.06
CA PRO A 30 5.93 3.53 -20.21
C PRO A 30 6.41 4.40 -21.37
N LEU A 31 7.41 5.28 -21.14
CA LEU A 31 8.04 6.14 -22.15
C LEU A 31 9.29 5.51 -22.79
N ASN A 32 9.57 4.23 -22.51
CA ASN A 32 10.76 3.49 -22.94
C ASN A 32 12.11 4.03 -22.38
N GLU A 33 12.08 4.75 -21.27
CA GLU A 33 13.26 5.23 -20.54
C GLU A 33 13.58 4.35 -19.32
N ILE A 34 14.88 4.28 -18.98
CA ILE A 34 15.43 3.46 -17.89
C ILE A 34 15.57 4.35 -16.63
N GLY A 35 14.57 4.35 -15.74
CA GLY A 35 14.54 5.16 -14.50
C GLY A 35 14.53 6.68 -14.77
N ASN A 36 13.96 7.57 -13.98
CA ASN A 36 13.39 7.57 -12.63
C ASN A 36 12.04 8.28 -12.68
N SER A 37 11.14 7.94 -11.75
CA SER A 37 10.03 8.80 -11.31
C SER A 37 9.14 9.40 -12.42
N MET A 38 8.01 8.75 -12.68
CA MET A 38 6.92 9.32 -13.50
C MET A 38 5.83 9.88 -12.58
N GLU A 39 5.46 11.16 -12.75
CA GLU A 39 4.36 11.80 -12.00
C GLU A 39 3.01 11.08 -12.20
N ASP A 40 2.81 10.52 -13.39
CA ASP A 40 1.70 9.61 -13.70
C ASP A 40 2.22 8.18 -13.85
N SER A 41 2.00 7.35 -12.83
CA SER A 41 2.43 5.94 -12.87
C SER A 41 1.58 5.07 -13.81
N ASN A 42 0.54 5.63 -14.44
CA ASN A 42 -0.31 4.90 -15.38
C ASN A 42 0.42 4.60 -16.69
N GLY A 43 0.09 3.46 -17.30
CA GLY A 43 0.65 3.03 -18.56
C GLY A 43 1.20 1.62 -18.52
N LYS A 44 1.97 1.28 -19.55
CA LYS A 44 2.54 -0.06 -19.75
C LYS A 44 3.98 -0.07 -19.31
N TRP A 45 4.24 -0.63 -18.14
CA TRP A 45 5.59 -0.81 -17.62
C TRP A 45 6.18 -2.08 -18.19
N THR A 46 7.46 -2.08 -18.53
CA THR A 46 8.14 -3.28 -19.00
C THR A 46 9.08 -3.79 -17.92
N VAL A 47 8.91 -5.04 -17.50
CA VAL A 47 9.62 -5.66 -16.38
C VAL A 47 10.37 -6.88 -16.87
N LYS A 48 11.65 -6.98 -16.52
CA LYS A 48 12.52 -8.08 -16.92
C LYS A 48 12.08 -9.40 -16.27
N SER A 49 12.21 -10.49 -17.01
CA SER A 49 11.98 -11.83 -16.52
C SER A 49 13.00 -12.22 -15.45
N PHE A 50 12.54 -12.96 -14.45
CA PHE A 50 13.38 -13.52 -13.39
C PHE A 50 14.09 -14.81 -13.82
N THR A 51 13.68 -15.42 -14.93
CA THR A 51 14.16 -16.75 -15.36
C THR A 51 14.87 -16.72 -16.71
N GLY A 52 14.80 -15.60 -17.46
CA GLY A 52 15.41 -15.47 -18.78
C GLY A 52 16.03 -14.09 -18.97
N GLU A 53 17.32 -14.05 -19.25
CA GLU A 53 18.11 -12.80 -19.29
C GLU A 53 17.69 -11.83 -20.40
N ALA A 54 17.00 -12.31 -21.45
CA ALA A 54 16.57 -11.52 -22.59
C ALA A 54 15.04 -11.32 -22.67
N GLN A 55 14.27 -11.84 -21.71
CA GLN A 55 12.81 -11.82 -21.79
C GLN A 55 12.23 -10.72 -20.91
N TRP A 56 11.24 -10.01 -21.44
CA TRP A 56 10.57 -8.90 -20.78
C TRP A 56 9.06 -9.09 -20.85
N TYR A 57 8.36 -8.62 -19.82
CA TYR A 57 6.92 -8.71 -19.69
C TYR A 57 6.32 -7.33 -19.44
N GLN A 58 5.13 -7.09 -19.98
CA GLN A 58 4.42 -5.84 -19.79
C GLN A 58 3.50 -5.95 -18.56
N VAL A 59 3.53 -4.94 -17.72
CA VAL A 59 2.68 -4.75 -16.56
C VAL A 59 1.87 -3.49 -16.77
N ASN A 60 0.54 -3.64 -16.82
CA ASN A 60 -0.35 -2.50 -17.02
C ASN A 60 -0.74 -1.89 -15.69
N VAL A 61 -0.55 -0.58 -15.57
CA VAL A 61 -0.96 0.23 -14.44
C VAL A 61 -2.03 1.19 -14.89
N SER A 62 -3.13 1.25 -14.14
CA SER A 62 -4.23 2.20 -14.40
C SER A 62 -4.88 2.58 -13.10
N ASN A 63 -5.28 3.85 -12.97
CA ASN A 63 -5.83 4.43 -11.74
C ASN A 63 -4.91 4.19 -10.52
N ASN A 64 -3.59 4.29 -10.72
CA ASN A 64 -2.60 4.02 -9.67
C ASN A 64 -2.70 2.60 -9.06
N LEU A 65 -3.24 1.65 -9.82
CA LEU A 65 -3.32 0.25 -9.45
C LEU A 65 -2.69 -0.62 -10.53
N ILE A 66 -1.93 -1.62 -10.09
CA ILE A 66 -1.37 -2.65 -10.98
C ILE A 66 -2.50 -3.59 -11.38
N GLN A 67 -2.87 -3.55 -12.66
CA GLN A 67 -4.04 -4.24 -13.20
C GLN A 67 -3.69 -5.67 -13.61
N ASN A 68 -2.69 -5.82 -14.48
CA ASN A 68 -2.33 -7.12 -15.04
C ASN A 68 -0.88 -7.19 -15.50
N CYS A 69 -0.43 -8.41 -15.79
CA CYS A 69 0.87 -8.69 -16.37
C CYS A 69 0.73 -9.67 -17.53
N THR A 70 1.54 -9.52 -18.58
CA THR A 70 1.55 -10.42 -19.75
C THR A 70 2.31 -11.73 -19.52
N CYS A 71 2.85 -11.96 -18.33
CA CYS A 71 3.59 -13.20 -18.06
C CYS A 71 2.67 -14.41 -17.95
N PRO A 72 3.14 -15.63 -18.29
CA PRO A 72 2.34 -16.84 -18.25
C PRO A 72 1.71 -17.14 -16.88
N ASN A 73 2.42 -16.82 -15.80
CA ASN A 73 1.92 -17.01 -14.44
C ASN A 73 0.69 -16.13 -14.15
N PHE A 74 0.69 -14.87 -14.62
CA PHE A 74 -0.46 -13.99 -14.45
C PHE A 74 -1.60 -14.38 -15.41
N ALA A 75 -1.28 -14.70 -16.67
CA ALA A 75 -2.29 -15.09 -17.66
C ALA A 75 -3.08 -16.34 -17.25
N SER A 76 -2.41 -17.31 -16.61
CA SER A 76 -3.04 -18.56 -16.19
C SER A 76 -3.78 -18.47 -14.86
N ARG A 77 -3.27 -17.69 -13.90
CA ARG A 77 -3.77 -17.70 -12.52
C ARG A 77 -4.50 -16.44 -12.10
N GLN A 78 -4.31 -15.33 -12.83
CA GLN A 78 -4.85 -14.01 -12.52
C GLN A 78 -4.55 -13.53 -11.09
N ILE A 79 -3.41 -13.96 -10.53
CA ILE A 79 -2.89 -13.52 -9.23
C ILE A 79 -1.61 -12.69 -9.43
N PRO A 80 -1.26 -11.80 -8.48
CA PRO A 80 -0.02 -11.05 -8.54
C PRO A 80 1.22 -11.96 -8.73
N CYS A 81 1.98 -11.67 -9.77
CA CYS A 81 3.19 -12.39 -10.14
C CYS A 81 4.44 -11.65 -9.64
N LYS A 82 5.61 -12.26 -9.80
CA LYS A 82 6.90 -11.62 -9.43
C LYS A 82 7.10 -10.26 -10.11
N HIS A 83 6.69 -10.11 -11.38
CA HIS A 83 6.84 -8.83 -12.10
C HIS A 83 5.98 -7.72 -11.48
N THR A 84 4.72 -8.02 -11.12
CA THR A 84 3.84 -7.06 -10.47
C THR A 84 4.35 -6.71 -9.08
N HIS A 85 4.91 -7.66 -8.32
CA HIS A 85 5.52 -7.40 -7.01
C HIS A 85 6.79 -6.54 -7.12
N LEU A 86 7.61 -6.74 -8.15
CA LEU A 86 8.78 -5.90 -8.41
C LEU A 86 8.37 -4.48 -8.72
N LEU A 87 7.36 -4.32 -9.58
CA LEU A 87 6.82 -3.00 -9.90
C LEU A 87 6.24 -2.34 -8.65
N LYS A 88 5.44 -3.06 -7.84
CA LYS A 88 4.95 -2.55 -6.54
C LYS A 88 6.08 -2.05 -5.65
N ARG A 89 7.22 -2.74 -5.58
CA ARG A 89 8.39 -2.27 -4.81
C ARG A 89 8.99 -0.99 -5.40
N PHE A 90 9.05 -0.88 -6.73
CA PHE A 90 9.67 0.25 -7.42
C PHE A 90 8.84 1.53 -7.41
N ILE A 91 7.54 1.45 -7.73
CA ILE A 91 6.63 2.62 -7.79
C ILE A 91 5.75 2.77 -6.55
N GLY A 92 5.74 1.80 -5.63
CA GLY A 92 4.92 1.87 -4.41
C GLY A 92 3.41 1.71 -4.61
N LEU A 93 2.97 1.14 -5.74
CA LEU A 93 1.54 0.95 -6.05
C LEU A 93 0.98 -0.39 -5.59
N ASP A 94 -0.34 -0.42 -5.32
CA ASP A 94 -1.07 -1.63 -4.94
C ASP A 94 -1.67 -2.38 -6.13
N PHE A 95 -2.08 -3.64 -5.91
CA PHE A 95 -2.69 -4.49 -6.93
C PHE A 95 -4.20 -4.25 -7.02
N ALA A 96 -4.74 -4.22 -8.24
CA ALA A 96 -6.19 -4.27 -8.42
C ALA A 96 -6.80 -5.58 -7.85
N TYR A 97 -6.01 -6.66 -7.87
CA TYR A 97 -6.38 -7.96 -7.30
C TYR A 97 -6.71 -7.90 -5.80
N THR A 98 -5.96 -7.15 -4.99
CA THR A 98 -6.22 -7.05 -3.55
C THR A 98 -7.52 -6.29 -3.29
N VAL A 99 -7.76 -5.22 -4.06
CA VAL A 99 -9.02 -4.45 -4.01
C VAL A 99 -10.23 -5.32 -4.39
N GLN A 100 -10.12 -6.13 -5.45
CA GLN A 100 -11.19 -7.06 -5.85
C GLN A 100 -11.42 -8.17 -4.82
N ARG A 101 -10.35 -8.76 -4.25
CA ARG A 101 -10.46 -9.79 -3.21
C ARG A 101 -11.12 -9.24 -1.96
N GLU A 102 -10.75 -8.04 -1.53
CA GLU A 102 -11.35 -7.37 -0.37
C GLU A 102 -12.83 -7.09 -0.61
N ASN A 103 -13.21 -6.58 -1.79
CA ASN A 103 -14.60 -6.38 -2.15
C ASN A 103 -15.41 -7.69 -2.17
N ASN A 104 -14.83 -8.77 -2.70
CA ASN A 104 -15.48 -10.09 -2.71
C ASN A 104 -15.61 -10.69 -1.31
N HIS A 105 -14.59 -10.53 -0.46
CA HIS A 105 -14.62 -10.97 0.93
C HIS A 105 -15.67 -10.19 1.75
N LEU A 106 -15.75 -8.87 1.55
CA LEU A 106 -16.76 -8.00 2.19
C LEU A 106 -18.18 -8.34 1.71
N GLN A 107 -18.37 -8.66 0.43
CA GLN A 107 -19.65 -9.13 -0.10
C GLN A 107 -20.05 -10.48 0.50
N LEU A 108 -19.14 -11.47 0.54
CA LEU A 108 -19.38 -12.75 1.20
C LEU A 108 -19.74 -12.60 2.68
N GLN A 109 -19.02 -11.75 3.39
CA GLN A 109 -19.29 -11.47 4.80
C GLN A 109 -20.66 -10.78 5.01
N ARG A 110 -21.07 -9.91 4.09
CA ARG A 110 -22.40 -9.26 4.10
C ARG A 110 -23.53 -10.24 3.75
N SER A 111 -23.31 -11.16 2.82
CA SER A 111 -24.27 -12.23 2.49
C SER A 111 -24.47 -13.20 3.65
N LEU A 112 -23.38 -13.60 4.34
CA LEU A 112 -23.45 -14.47 5.52
C LEU A 112 -24.14 -13.80 6.71
N ALA A 113 -24.01 -12.47 6.84
CA ALA A 113 -24.73 -11.70 7.86
C ALA A 113 -26.24 -11.55 7.53
N SER A 114 -26.63 -11.69 6.26
CA SER A 114 -28.02 -11.56 5.81
C SER A 114 -28.84 -12.85 6.00
N GLU A 115 -28.21 -14.01 6.20
CA GLU A 115 -28.90 -15.31 6.39
C GLU A 115 -29.22 -15.62 7.87
N HIS A 116 -28.95 -14.71 8.81
CA HIS A 116 -29.15 -14.94 10.25
C HIS A 116 -30.33 -14.17 10.89
N GLU A 117 -31.19 -13.53 10.11
CA GLU A 117 -32.45 -12.95 10.61
C GLU A 117 -33.65 -13.85 10.29
N VAL A 118 -33.79 -15.01 10.95
CA VAL A 118 -35.12 -15.59 11.20
C VAL A 118 -35.17 -16.28 12.57
N ALA A 119 -36.15 -15.84 13.37
CA ALA A 119 -36.68 -16.41 14.62
C ALA A 119 -35.93 -16.13 15.92
N VAL A 120 -36.13 -14.91 16.44
CA VAL A 120 -36.11 -14.61 17.87
C VAL A 120 -37.33 -15.28 18.52
N VAL A 121 -37.11 -16.26 19.40
CA VAL A 121 -38.01 -16.54 20.54
C VAL A 121 -37.33 -15.93 21.76
N ASN A 122 -38.02 -14.98 22.37
CA ASN A 122 -37.61 -14.27 23.57
C ASN A 122 -37.38 -15.25 24.74
N GLU A 123 -36.26 -15.09 25.43
CA GLU A 123 -36.23 -15.12 26.90
C GLU A 123 -34.99 -14.37 27.39
N GLU A 124 -35.25 -13.42 28.29
CA GLU A 124 -34.29 -12.52 28.90
C GLU A 124 -33.33 -13.28 29.81
N VAL A 125 -32.02 -13.06 29.66
CA VAL A 125 -31.06 -13.24 30.76
C VAL A 125 -30.10 -12.06 30.73
N GLU A 126 -30.22 -11.24 31.76
CA GLU A 126 -29.26 -10.23 32.17
C GLU A 126 -27.86 -10.85 32.17
N ASN A 127 -26.95 -10.33 31.34
CA ASN A 127 -25.53 -10.52 31.54
C ASN A 127 -24.81 -9.23 31.17
N GLU A 128 -24.18 -8.69 32.20
CA GLU A 128 -23.24 -7.58 32.25
C GLU A 128 -22.55 -7.35 30.91
N THR A 129 -22.79 -6.17 30.34
CA THR A 129 -22.06 -5.64 29.20
C THR A 129 -20.64 -5.28 29.64
N ASN A 130 -19.81 -6.30 29.84
CA ASN A 130 -18.39 -6.18 29.58
C ASN A 130 -18.24 -5.88 28.09
N THR A 131 -18.25 -4.60 27.77
CA THR A 131 -17.74 -4.09 26.51
C THR A 131 -16.25 -4.38 26.49
N VAL A 132 -15.91 -5.62 26.13
CA VAL A 132 -14.61 -5.93 25.56
C VAL A 132 -14.57 -5.14 24.26
N VAL A 133 -14.09 -3.91 24.35
CA VAL A 133 -13.54 -3.19 23.22
C VAL A 133 -12.39 -4.08 22.75
N VAL A 134 -12.72 -5.02 21.85
CA VAL A 134 -11.74 -5.75 21.09
C VAL A 134 -11.03 -4.68 20.29
N GLY A 135 -9.93 -4.18 20.83
CA GLY A 135 -9.00 -3.26 20.21
C GLY A 135 -8.39 -3.95 19.00
N GLY A 136 -9.17 -4.06 17.93
CA GLY A 136 -8.72 -4.49 16.65
C GLY A 136 -7.75 -3.45 16.12
N ARG A 137 -6.53 -3.88 15.81
CA ARG A 137 -5.57 -3.05 15.06
C ARG A 137 -6.28 -2.57 13.80
N ASN A 138 -6.31 -1.25 13.58
CA ASN A 138 -6.88 -0.70 12.36
C ASN A 138 -6.06 -1.22 11.17
N ASN A 139 -6.59 -2.21 10.46
CA ASN A 139 -5.98 -2.85 9.30
C ASN A 139 -6.18 -2.03 8.02
N SER A 140 -6.39 -0.71 8.16
CA SER A 140 -6.56 0.18 7.02
C SER A 140 -5.27 0.20 6.20
N VAL A 141 -5.38 -0.25 4.95
CA VAL A 141 -4.29 -0.19 3.96
C VAL A 141 -3.81 1.25 3.80
N TRP A 142 -4.72 2.23 3.89
CA TRP A 142 -4.38 3.65 3.86
C TRP A 142 -3.55 4.09 5.07
N LEU A 143 -3.83 3.59 6.28
CA LEU A 143 -2.98 3.86 7.44
C LEU A 143 -1.59 3.25 7.27
N GLN A 144 -1.50 2.03 6.74
CA GLN A 144 -0.20 1.39 6.45
C GLN A 144 0.60 2.17 5.40
N ARG A 145 -0.07 2.68 4.36
CA ARG A 145 0.54 3.54 3.34
C ARG A 145 1.01 4.86 3.91
N ILE A 146 0.20 5.53 4.74
CA ILE A 146 0.57 6.77 5.42
C ILE A 146 1.78 6.53 6.35
N MET A 147 1.84 5.39 7.05
CA MET A 147 3.00 5.03 7.86
C MET A 147 4.25 4.81 6.98
N ALA A 148 4.14 4.08 5.88
CA ALA A 148 5.26 3.87 4.97
C ALA A 148 5.78 5.19 4.38
N GLN A 149 4.87 6.09 3.99
CA GLN A 149 5.21 7.43 3.50
C GLN A 149 5.88 8.28 4.60
N ASN A 150 5.41 8.22 5.84
CA ASN A 150 6.07 8.89 6.97
C ASN A 150 7.48 8.36 7.20
N THR A 151 7.68 7.04 7.07
CA THR A 151 9.01 6.45 7.13
C THR A 151 9.90 6.98 6.00
N THR A 152 9.41 7.04 4.76
CA THR A 152 10.17 7.61 3.64
C THR A 152 10.50 9.08 3.86
N LEU A 153 9.54 9.89 4.32
CA LEU A 153 9.76 11.31 4.66
C LEU A 153 10.82 11.48 5.75
N HIS A 154 10.88 10.57 6.72
CA HIS A 154 11.93 10.59 7.74
C HIS A 154 13.32 10.40 7.13
N HIS A 155 13.47 9.54 6.10
CA HIS A 155 14.73 9.38 5.38
C HIS A 155 15.04 10.60 4.51
N GLN A 156 14.04 11.14 3.80
CA GLN A 156 14.18 12.33 2.95
C GLN A 156 14.50 13.60 3.75
N ARG A 157 14.38 13.58 5.08
CA ARG A 157 14.86 14.66 5.94
C ARG A 157 16.35 14.94 5.69
N GLU A 158 17.15 13.91 5.48
CA GLU A 158 18.59 14.05 5.22
C GLU A 158 18.85 14.77 3.88
N ASP A 159 18.03 14.50 2.86
CA ASP A 159 18.11 15.21 1.57
C ASP A 159 17.70 16.68 1.71
N LEU A 160 16.66 16.98 2.50
CA LEU A 160 16.24 18.35 2.80
C LEU A 160 17.30 19.13 3.59
N GLU A 161 18.01 18.46 4.52
CA GLU A 161 19.14 19.04 5.23
C GLU A 161 20.28 19.41 4.26
N GLN A 162 20.59 18.55 3.29
CA GLN A 162 21.59 18.87 2.25
C GLN A 162 21.15 20.01 1.33
N LEU A 163 19.86 20.11 1.04
CA LEU A 163 19.31 21.20 0.24
C LEU A 163 19.45 22.57 0.93
N MET A 164 19.63 22.64 2.26
CA MET A 164 19.88 23.92 2.94
C MET A 164 21.15 24.62 2.45
N ASP A 165 22.14 23.85 1.98
CA ASP A 165 23.43 24.38 1.52
C ASP A 165 23.47 24.65 0.00
N VAL A 166 22.39 24.33 -0.73
CA VAL A 166 22.30 24.53 -2.18
C VAL A 166 21.72 25.91 -2.50
N PRO A 167 22.49 26.81 -3.15
CA PRO A 167 21.96 28.12 -3.53
C PRO A 167 21.03 28.03 -4.75
N GLY A 168 20.00 28.89 -4.77
CA GLY A 168 19.11 29.03 -5.93
C GLY A 168 17.98 28.00 -6.03
N ILE A 169 17.60 27.38 -4.91
CA ILE A 169 16.40 26.53 -4.84
C ILE A 169 15.15 27.37 -5.09
N ASP A 170 14.21 26.81 -5.82
CA ASP A 170 12.90 27.41 -6.03
C ASP A 170 12.09 27.43 -4.72
N GLU A 171 11.96 28.61 -4.14
CA GLU A 171 11.20 28.84 -2.92
C GLU A 171 9.69 28.55 -3.11
N ALA A 172 9.17 28.65 -4.34
CA ALA A 172 7.78 28.32 -4.62
C ALA A 172 7.51 26.82 -4.47
N GLU A 173 8.43 25.96 -4.91
CA GLU A 173 8.33 24.51 -4.72
C GLU A 173 8.41 24.12 -3.24
N LEU A 174 9.33 24.75 -2.49
CA LEU A 174 9.43 24.55 -1.03
C LEU A 174 8.15 24.98 -0.31
N GLN A 175 7.52 26.06 -0.74
CA GLN A 175 6.26 26.53 -0.17
C GLN A 175 5.11 25.55 -0.43
N VAL A 176 5.04 24.96 -1.63
CA VAL A 176 4.06 23.91 -1.96
C VAL A 176 4.26 22.67 -1.07
N ILE A 177 5.50 22.20 -0.93
CA ILE A 177 5.84 21.04 -0.08
C ILE A 177 5.46 21.32 1.38
N SER A 178 5.82 22.49 1.89
CA SER A 178 5.48 22.92 3.26
C SER A 178 3.96 22.93 3.48
N GLY A 179 3.19 23.47 2.53
CA GLY A 179 1.73 23.50 2.60
C GLY A 179 1.10 22.10 2.65
N LEU A 180 1.55 21.19 1.79
CA LEU A 180 1.06 19.80 1.74
C LEU A 180 1.36 19.04 3.04
N LEU A 181 2.57 19.18 3.58
CA LEU A 181 2.95 18.56 4.85
C LEU A 181 2.13 19.13 6.00
N GLY A 182 1.94 20.46 6.05
CA GLY A 182 1.10 21.12 7.04
C GLY A 182 -0.35 20.64 7.01
N GLU A 183 -0.94 20.50 5.83
CA GLU A 183 -2.30 19.99 5.68
C GLU A 183 -2.41 18.51 6.10
N ALA A 184 -1.44 17.68 5.72
CA ALA A 184 -1.40 16.28 6.13
C ALA A 184 -1.32 16.14 7.66
N MET A 185 -0.44 16.91 8.31
CA MET A 185 -0.32 16.96 9.77
C MET A 185 -1.62 17.40 10.44
N ASN A 186 -2.28 18.45 9.92
CA ASN A 186 -3.56 18.93 10.47
C ASN A 186 -4.66 17.87 10.37
N ARG A 187 -4.73 17.13 9.26
CA ARG A 187 -5.70 16.03 9.08
C ARG A 187 -5.43 14.88 10.06
N ILE A 188 -4.17 14.52 10.27
CA ILE A 188 -3.77 13.50 11.26
C ILE A 188 -4.15 13.95 12.67
N ASP A 189 -3.87 15.20 13.02
CA ASP A 189 -4.20 15.78 14.32
C ASP A 189 -5.71 15.86 14.54
N THR A 190 -6.48 16.21 13.51
CA THR A 190 -7.95 16.18 13.54
C THR A 190 -8.46 14.78 13.82
N LEU A 191 -7.93 13.76 13.14
CA LEU A 191 -8.29 12.36 13.37
C LEU A 191 -7.88 11.90 14.78
N ARG A 192 -6.70 12.29 15.26
CA ARG A 192 -6.22 11.99 16.62
C ARG A 192 -7.13 12.60 17.67
N ASN A 193 -7.50 13.87 17.52
CA ASN A 193 -8.34 14.61 18.46
C ASN A 193 -9.77 14.06 18.49
N ALA A 194 -10.33 13.72 17.32
CA ALA A 194 -11.63 13.05 17.21
C ALA A 194 -11.64 11.69 17.91
N ASN A 195 -10.50 10.99 17.96
CA ASN A 195 -10.33 9.70 18.61
C ASN A 195 -9.54 9.80 19.93
N SER A 196 -9.61 10.96 20.63
CA SER A 196 -8.75 11.25 21.78
C SER A 196 -8.82 10.21 22.91
N SER A 197 -9.94 9.51 23.09
CA SER A 197 -10.07 8.41 24.06
C SER A 197 -9.08 7.27 23.79
N CYS A 198 -8.76 6.98 22.53
CA CYS A 198 -7.81 5.95 22.13
C CYS A 198 -6.35 6.37 22.34
N PHE A 199 -6.08 7.67 22.47
CA PHE A 199 -4.74 8.25 22.62
C PHE A 199 -4.48 8.82 24.03
N ARG A 200 -5.49 8.88 24.90
CA ARG A 200 -5.43 9.45 26.27
C ARG A 200 -4.52 8.69 27.25
N ASN A 201 -3.97 7.54 26.86
CA ASN A 201 -3.13 6.71 27.76
C ASN A 201 -1.61 6.95 27.64
N LEU A 202 -1.14 7.89 26.82
CA LEU A 202 0.31 8.11 26.66
C LEU A 202 0.95 9.12 27.63
N ASN A 203 0.16 9.73 28.54
CA ASN A 203 0.66 10.73 29.51
C ASN A 203 0.56 10.28 30.98
N THR A 204 0.90 9.03 31.29
CA THR A 204 1.17 8.61 32.67
C THR A 204 2.38 7.69 32.75
N GLN A 205 3.58 8.23 32.58
CA GLN A 205 4.70 7.87 33.44
C GLN A 205 5.73 9.01 33.45
N ARG A 206 6.18 9.29 34.66
CA ARG A 206 6.88 10.47 35.15
C ARG A 206 8.36 10.17 35.30
#